data_AF-A0A349PXX2-F1
#
_entry.id   AF-A0A349PXX2-F1
#
_cell.length_a   1.000
_cell.length_b   1.000
_cell.length_c   1.000
_cell.angle_alpha   90.00
_cell.angle_beta   90.00
_cell.angle_gamma   90.00
#
_symmetry.space_group_name_H-M   'P 1'
#
loop_
_entity.id
_entity.type
_entity.pdbx_description
1 polymer ?
#
loop_
_entity_poly.entity_id
_entity_poly.type
_entity_poly.pdbx_seq_one_letter_code
_entity_poly.pdbx_strand_id
1 'polypeptide(L)' 'MTLKQVYNVNNNQLTINLPENFRGRKQVMVIVEDIEETKMDKYILMKKAATDLLFLSDIQEITSDFRNIDSENI' A
#
# COMPACT_ATOMS: atom_id res chain seq x y z
N MET A 1 18.94 -6.32 -8.30
CA MET A 1 17.96 -5.32 -7.84
C MET A 1 16.63 -5.69 -8.44
N THR A 2 15.60 -5.82 -7.61
CA THR A 2 14.25 -6.20 -8.04
C THR A 2 13.37 -4.97 -7.83
N LEU A 3 12.91 -4.36 -8.93
CA LEU A 3 11.93 -3.27 -8.88
C LEU A 3 10.54 -3.91 -8.88
N LYS A 4 9.81 -3.78 -7.77
CA LYS A 4 8.39 -4.17 -7.67
C LYS A 4 7.58 -2.90 -7.52
N GLN A 5 6.79 -2.57 -8.53
CA GLN A 5 5.97 -1.38 -8.55
C GLN A 5 4.65 -1.67 -9.26
N VAL A 6 3.57 -1.08 -8.76
CA VAL A 6 2.25 -1.12 -9.41
C VAL A 6 2.23 -0.03 -10.47
N TYR A 7 1.76 -0.36 -11.66
CA TYR A 7 1.65 0.56 -12.78
C TYR A 7 0.21 0.56 -13.30
N ASN A 8 -0.26 1.73 -13.74
CA ASN A 8 -1.54 1.84 -14.41
C ASN A 8 -1.39 1.37 -15.86
N VAL A 9 -2.37 0.60 -16.33
CA VAL A 9 -2.48 0.17 -17.72
C VAL A 9 -3.33 1.20 -18.48
N ASN A 10 -2.84 1.71 -19.61
CA ASN A 10 -3.58 2.63 -20.49
C ASN A 10 -3.68 2.02 -21.89
N ASN A 11 -4.89 1.91 -22.44
CA ASN A 11 -5.14 1.27 -23.74
C ASN A 11 -4.49 -0.11 -23.90
N ASN A 12 -4.56 -0.93 -22.85
CA ASN A 12 -3.93 -2.25 -22.79
C ASN A 12 -2.39 -2.23 -22.98
N GLN A 13 -1.76 -1.09 -22.67
CA GLN A 13 -0.32 -0.90 -22.72
C GLN A 13 0.21 -0.49 -21.34
N LEU A 14 1.37 -1.05 -21.00
CA LEU A 14 2.13 -0.73 -19.81
C LEU A 14 3.49 -0.13 -20.20
N THR A 15 3.79 1.07 -19.72
CA THR A 15 5.09 1.74 -19.93
C THR A 15 5.88 1.77 -18.63
N ILE A 16 7.04 1.12 -18.63
CA ILE A 16 7.94 1.03 -17.46
C ILE A 16 9.20 1.85 -17.74
N ASN A 17 9.45 2.88 -16.95
CA ASN A 17 10.72 3.61 -16.96
C ASN A 17 11.73 2.87 -16.08
N LEU A 18 12.76 2.30 -16.71
CA LEU A 18 13.83 1.62 -15.98
C LEU A 18 14.78 2.63 -15.32
N PRO A 19 15.24 2.36 -14.08
CA PRO A 19 16.16 3.25 -13.38
C PRO A 19 17.52 3.34 -14.09
N GLU A 20 18.26 4.44 -13.86
CA GLU A 20 19.53 4.70 -14.56
C GLU A 20 20.58 3.61 -14.35
N ASN A 21 20.57 2.95 -13.19
CA ASN A 21 21.45 1.83 -12.87
C ASN A 21 21.16 0.54 -13.68
N PHE A 22 20.09 0.55 -14.49
CA PHE A 22 19.76 -0.50 -15.44
C PHE A 22 20.39 -0.27 -16.83
N ARG A 23 21.01 0.90 -17.07
CA ARG A 23 21.76 1.19 -18.30
C ARG A 23 22.82 0.11 -18.53
N GLY A 24 22.80 -0.53 -19.70
CA GLY A 24 23.75 -1.58 -20.09
C GLY A 24 23.28 -3.02 -19.83
N ARG A 25 22.17 -3.23 -19.11
CA ARG A 25 21.55 -4.56 -18.98
C ARG A 25 20.65 -4.85 -20.19
N LYS A 26 20.65 -6.09 -20.67
CA LYS A 26 20.03 -6.46 -21.97
C LYS A 26 18.65 -7.11 -21.85
N GLN A 27 18.23 -7.55 -20.67
CA GLN A 27 17.01 -8.32 -20.48
C GLN A 27 16.29 -7.92 -19.20
N VAL A 28 14.97 -7.94 -19.25
CA VAL A 28 14.06 -7.68 -18.13
C VAL A 28 13.04 -8.82 -18.10
N MET A 29 12.78 -9.36 -16.91
CA MET A 29 11.66 -10.27 -16.67
C MET A 29 10.49 -9.47 -16.13
N VAL A 30 9.33 -9.57 -16.79
CA VAL A 30 8.08 -8.90 -16.37
C VAL A 30 7.09 -9.97 -15.96
N ILE A 31 6.46 -9.78 -14.80
CA ILE A 31 5.37 -10.63 -14.31
C ILE A 31 4.11 -9.76 -14.31
N VAL A 32 3.08 -10.18 -15.04
CA VAL A 32 1.78 -9.50 -15.10
C VAL A 32 0.81 -10.32 -14.28
N GLU A 33 0.34 -9.73 -13.18
CA GLU A 33 -0.70 -10.29 -12.33
C GLU A 33 -1.89 -9.35 -12.38
N ASP A 34 -3.10 -9.91 -12.47
CA ASP A 34 -4.32 -9.14 -12.31
C ASP A 34 -4.46 -8.81 -10.82
N ILE A 35 -4.15 -7.57 -10.47
CA ILE A 35 -4.33 -7.07 -9.12
C ILE A 35 -5.74 -6.50 -9.07
N GLU A 36 -6.66 -7.27 -8.48
CA GLU A 36 -8.03 -6.82 -8.21
C GLU A 36 -8.00 -5.40 -7.60
N GLU A 37 -8.65 -4.47 -8.29
CA GLU A 37 -8.66 -3.03 -8.00
C GLU A 37 -9.04 -2.75 -6.53
N THR A 38 -9.90 -3.60 -5.96
CA THR A 38 -10.34 -3.56 -4.55
C THR A 38 -9.20 -3.66 -3.53
N LYS A 39 -8.15 -4.46 -3.81
CA LYS A 39 -6.98 -4.56 -2.91
C LYS A 39 -6.13 -3.29 -2.99
N MET A 40 -6.04 -2.71 -4.18
CA MET A 40 -5.28 -1.48 -4.40
C MET A 40 -5.97 -0.28 -3.76
N ASP A 41 -7.29 -0.17 -3.89
CA ASP A 41 -8.10 0.85 -3.24
C ASP A 41 -8.01 0.76 -1.72
N LYS A 42 -8.13 -0.45 -1.16
CA LYS A 42 -7.92 -0.68 0.27
C LYS A 42 -6.53 -0.22 0.71
N TYR A 43 -5.48 -0.55 -0.04
CA TYR A 43 -4.12 -0.14 0.28
C TYR A 43 -3.93 1.40 0.22
N ILE A 44 -4.53 2.06 -0.77
CA ILE A 44 -4.53 3.53 -0.89
C ILE A 44 -5.25 4.16 0.31
N LEU A 45 -6.42 3.64 0.70
CA LEU A 45 -7.16 4.12 1.86
C LEU A 45 -6.39 3.89 3.17
N MET A 46 -5.74 2.73 3.33
CA MET A 46 -4.88 2.46 4.49
C MET A 46 -3.71 3.45 4.58
N LYS A 47 -3.09 3.82 3.45
CA LYS A 47 -2.05 4.86 3.43
C LYS A 47 -2.57 6.22 3.89
N LYS A 48 -3.76 6.61 3.45
CA LYS A 48 -4.40 7.88 3.88
C LYS A 48 -4.69 7.86 5.37
N ALA A 49 -5.31 6.77 5.85
CA ALA A 49 -5.67 6.58 7.25
C ALA A 49 -4.45 6.60 8.18
N ALA A 50 -3.30 6.07 7.76
CA ALA A 50 -2.07 6.07 8.56
C ALA A 50 -1.52 7.48 8.89
N THR A 51 -1.94 8.50 8.15
CA THR A 51 -1.51 9.90 8.36
C THR A 51 -2.66 10.83 8.76
N ASP A 52 -3.88 10.31 8.83
CA ASP A 52 -5.08 11.09 9.16
C ASP A 52 -5.21 11.26 10.67
N LEU A 53 -5.12 12.51 11.16
CA LEU A 53 -5.14 12.81 12.59
C LEU A 53 -6.47 12.48 13.26
N LEU A 54 -7.60 12.64 12.55
CA LEU A 54 -8.92 12.34 13.10
C LEU A 54 -9.07 10.82 13.24
N PHE A 55 -8.73 10.08 12.20
CA PHE A 55 -8.74 8.61 12.23
C PHE A 55 -7.83 8.06 13.35
N LEU A 56 -6.64 8.62 13.50
CA LEU A 56 -5.70 8.20 14.56
C LEU A 56 -6.23 8.51 15.97
N SER A 57 -6.92 9.65 16.14
CA SER A 57 -7.57 10.01 17.41
C SER A 57 -8.65 9.00 17.77
N ASP A 58 -9.52 8.64 16.82
CA ASP A 58 -10.59 7.66 17.04
C ASP A 58 -10.03 6.28 17.43
N ILE A 59 -8.94 5.84 16.76
CA ILE A 59 -8.26 4.59 17.09
C ILE A 59 -7.65 4.64 18.51
N GLN A 60 -7.09 5.77 18.92
CA GLN A 60 -6.55 5.94 20.27
C GLN A 60 -7.65 5.88 21.33
N GLU A 61 -8.79 6.53 21.10
CA GLU A 61 -9.96 6.49 21.98
C GLU A 61 -10.46 5.05 22.17
N ILE A 62 -10.73 4.35 21.07
CA ILE A 62 -11.17 2.94 21.10
C ILE A 62 -10.14 2.07 21.84
N THR A 63 -8.85 2.25 21.56
CA THR A 63 -7.78 1.48 22.23
C THR A 63 -7.74 1.77 23.73
N SER A 64 -7.98 3.02 24.14
CA SER A 64 -8.07 3.42 25.55
C SER A 64 -9.26 2.77 26.23
N ASP A 65 -10.43 2.78 25.60
CA ASP A 65 -11.65 2.16 26.13
C ASP A 65 -11.47 0.66 26.37
N PHE A 66 -10.87 -0.06 25.42
CA PHE A 66 -10.58 -1.48 25.59
C PHE A 66 -9.58 -1.76 26.72
N ARG A 67 -8.54 -0.92 26.87
CA ARG A 67 -7.58 -1.07 27.99
C ARG A 67 -8.24 -0.82 29.35
N ASN A 68 -9.15 0.14 29.42
CA ASN A 68 -9.86 0.46 30.65
C ASN A 68 -10.78 -0.70 31.07
N ILE A 69 -11.46 -1.35 30.11
CA ILE A 69 -12.27 -2.55 30.35
C ILE A 69 -11.42 -3.72 30.89
N ASP A 70 -10.22 -3.93 30.36
CA ASP A 70 -9.30 -4.96 30.87
C ASP A 70 -8.82 -4.65 32.30
N SER A 71 -8.68 -3.37 32.64
CA SER A 71 -8.25 -2.93 33.98
C SER A 71 -9.37 -2.89 35.03
N GLU A 72 -10.64 -2.77 34.63
CA GLU A 72 -11.80 -2.79 35.52
C GLU A 72 -12.23 -4.20 35.96
N ASN A 73 -11.71 -5.25 35.31
CA ASN A 73 -11.99 -6.66 35.63
C ASN A 73 -10.96 -7.30 36.59
N ILE A 74 -10.17 -6.50 37.33
CA ILE A 74 -9.24 -6.93 38.39
C ILE A 74 -9.75 -6.49 39.76
#